data_AF-A0A2K4ZAR4-F1
#
_entry.id   AF-A0A2K4ZAR4-F1
#
_cell.length_a   1.000
_cell.length_b   1.000
_cell.length_c   1.000
_cell.angle_alpha   90.00
_cell.angle_beta   90.00
_cell.angle_gamma   90.00
#
_symmetry.space_group_name_H-M   'P 1'
#
loop_
_entity.id
_entity.type
_entity.pdbx_description
1 polymer ?
#
loop_
_entity_poly.entity_id
_entity_poly.type
_entity_poly.pdbx_seq_one_letter_code
_entity_poly.pdbx_strand_id
1 'polypeptide(L)'
;MKFLEIDGAIISRIPGDEEIDMDLIDLIVHNTRNTWQAGRREEEKRRDTIQGKKAELVFERYIAEHTGHRYLSYDDFRSDGFQKHAPFDGLLIGRDTRREVERESIHAINREIAEGSEVGTISPDLRKKLEDKGIFTLEIKSSSLKNRDYEGVDNAVRRTREACGQIVHNLERWDFFVYPHYLRTSAEVKNFYDYTEYVRTYEEGFPQGNERFLRLLMIDEYEHASNLYTRFYFDYAKEHIYLPGYILKEDFFRNPRIMHMPGIKSGMALYYMYGLRNRTPFSDIDRDQRIWAYDREAAYGRLFAGREHRCGICGDRLRICKSTGNRGFFYRCYTCERNFSLESVMEE
;
A
#
# COMPACT_ATOMS: atom_id res chain seq x y z
N MET A 1 -1.42 -25.19 -5.68
CA MET A 1 -1.52 -25.07 -4.20
C MET A 1 -3.01 -25.19 -3.82
N LYS A 2 -3.43 -25.42 -2.57
CA LYS A 2 -4.88 -25.42 -2.23
C LYS A 2 -5.27 -24.09 -1.59
N PHE A 3 -6.29 -23.44 -2.14
CA PHE A 3 -6.81 -22.18 -1.65
C PHE A 3 -8.24 -22.34 -1.14
N LEU A 4 -8.54 -21.66 -0.03
CA LEU A 4 -9.85 -21.58 0.58
C LEU A 4 -10.27 -20.12 0.65
N GLU A 5 -11.46 -19.81 0.14
CA GLU A 5 -12.03 -18.46 0.22
C GLU A 5 -13.08 -18.36 1.33
N ILE A 6 -12.93 -17.36 2.20
CA ILE A 6 -13.84 -17.03 3.30
C ILE A 6 -13.91 -15.51 3.42
N ASP A 7 -15.12 -14.95 3.33
CA ASP A 7 -15.38 -13.51 3.47
C ASP A 7 -14.45 -12.64 2.61
N GLY A 8 -14.24 -13.07 1.35
CA GLY A 8 -13.35 -12.43 0.38
C GLY A 8 -11.84 -12.57 0.64
N ALA A 9 -11.45 -13.18 1.76
CA ALA A 9 -10.07 -13.51 2.07
C ALA A 9 -9.69 -14.88 1.51
N ILE A 10 -8.47 -14.98 1.01
CA ILE A 10 -7.86 -16.23 0.54
C ILE A 10 -6.99 -16.80 1.63
N ILE A 11 -7.14 -18.10 1.88
CA ILE A 11 -6.41 -18.84 2.91
C ILE A 11 -5.71 -20.01 2.26
N SER A 12 -4.44 -20.21 2.60
CA SER A 12 -3.63 -21.32 2.11
C SER A 12 -2.77 -21.90 3.23
N ARG A 13 -2.09 -23.00 2.95
CA ARG A 13 -1.01 -23.49 3.80
C ARG A 13 0.24 -22.63 3.60
N ILE A 14 0.96 -22.36 4.67
CA ILE A 14 2.29 -21.75 4.59
C ILE A 14 3.20 -22.71 3.79
N PRO A 15 3.90 -22.23 2.74
CA PRO A 15 4.86 -23.04 2.00
C PRO A 15 6.01 -23.57 2.87
N GLY A 16 6.54 -24.73 2.48
CA GLY A 16 7.78 -25.27 3.06
C GLY A 16 9.00 -24.39 2.76
N ASP A 17 10.08 -24.55 3.52
CA ASP A 17 11.35 -23.84 3.24
C ASP A 17 12.01 -24.39 1.96
N GLU A 18 11.74 -25.64 1.61
CA GLU A 18 12.17 -26.29 0.37
C GLU A 18 11.50 -25.72 -0.90
N GLU A 19 10.45 -24.91 -0.74
CA GLU A 19 9.72 -24.30 -1.86
C GLU A 19 10.23 -22.90 -2.22
N ILE A 20 11.22 -22.37 -1.48
CA ILE A 20 11.79 -21.04 -1.70
C ILE A 20 13.32 -21.14 -1.88
N ASP A 21 13.89 -20.21 -2.66
CA ASP A 21 15.32 -20.19 -2.93
C ASP A 21 16.10 -19.65 -1.72
N MET A 22 16.76 -20.57 -1.00
CA MET A 22 17.53 -20.24 0.20
C MET A 22 18.83 -19.50 -0.10
N ASP A 23 19.44 -19.71 -1.28
CA ASP A 23 20.66 -19.00 -1.69
C ASP A 23 20.32 -17.53 -1.99
N LEU A 24 19.17 -17.30 -2.66
CA LEU A 24 18.61 -15.97 -2.86
C LEU A 24 18.32 -15.27 -1.52
N ILE A 25 17.76 -15.97 -0.54
CA ILE A 25 17.49 -15.42 0.80
C ILE A 25 18.77 -14.93 1.45
N ASP A 26 19.83 -15.73 1.44
CA ASP A 26 21.09 -15.36 2.08
C ASP A 26 21.74 -14.16 1.36
N LEU A 27 21.61 -14.07 0.03
CA LEU A 27 22.03 -12.90 -0.75
C LEU A 27 21.25 -11.62 -0.38
N ILE A 28 19.93 -11.72 -0.23
CA ILE A 28 19.09 -10.59 0.20
C ILE A 28 19.47 -10.14 1.62
N VAL A 29 19.63 -11.08 2.55
CA VAL A 29 19.96 -10.79 3.96
C VAL A 29 21.29 -10.06 4.07
N HIS A 30 22.30 -10.50 3.31
CA HIS A 30 23.62 -9.88 3.28
C HIS A 30 23.58 -8.43 2.81
N ASN A 31 22.78 -8.12 1.78
CA ASN A 31 22.69 -6.78 1.20
C ASN A 31 21.62 -5.89 1.85
N THR A 32 20.74 -6.43 2.69
CA THR A 32 19.70 -5.65 3.36
C THR A 32 20.31 -4.73 4.42
N ARG A 33 20.44 -3.43 4.08
CA ARG A 33 20.81 -2.37 5.04
C ARG A 33 19.67 -2.14 6.05
N ASN A 34 20.02 -1.89 7.31
CA ASN A 34 19.05 -1.50 8.34
C ASN A 34 18.60 -0.06 8.09
N THR A 35 17.55 0.12 7.30
CA THR A 35 17.08 1.47 6.93
C THR A 35 16.11 2.10 7.93
N TRP A 36 15.31 1.31 8.66
CA TRP A 36 14.23 1.86 9.50
C TRP A 36 14.05 1.20 10.87
N GLN A 37 14.65 0.03 11.10
CA GLN A 37 14.70 -0.62 12.41
C GLN A 37 16.15 -0.74 12.84
N ALA A 38 16.60 0.21 13.68
CA ALA A 38 17.93 0.15 14.25
C ALA A 38 18.12 -1.16 15.03
N GLY A 39 19.25 -1.84 14.79
CA GLY A 39 19.66 -3.01 15.58
C GLY A 39 18.98 -4.35 15.24
N ARG A 40 18.36 -4.52 14.06
CA ARG A 40 17.94 -5.86 13.61
C ARG A 40 19.16 -6.78 13.49
N ARG A 41 19.09 -7.93 14.16
CA ARG A 41 20.07 -9.02 14.04
C ARG A 41 19.87 -9.75 12.70
N GLU A 42 20.92 -10.38 12.20
CA GLU A 42 20.90 -11.11 10.93
C GLU A 42 19.83 -12.22 10.91
N GLU A 43 19.67 -12.94 12.02
CA GLU A 43 18.60 -13.94 12.21
C GLU A 43 17.19 -13.36 12.05
N GLU A 44 16.95 -12.15 12.57
CA GLU A 44 15.68 -11.43 12.43
C GLU A 44 15.45 -11.04 10.96
N LYS A 45 16.49 -10.54 10.27
CA LYS A 45 16.40 -10.24 8.83
C LYS A 45 16.09 -11.49 8.01
N ARG A 46 16.76 -12.60 8.31
CA ARG A 46 16.57 -13.87 7.59
C ARG A 46 15.16 -14.41 7.76
N ARG A 47 14.66 -14.47 8.99
CA ARG A 47 13.28 -14.90 9.27
C ARG A 47 12.25 -14.02 8.55
N ASP A 48 12.44 -12.70 8.61
CA ASP A 48 11.51 -11.77 7.98
C ASP A 48 11.56 -11.84 6.44
N THR A 49 12.74 -12.11 5.86
CA THR A 49 12.93 -12.36 4.42
C THR A 49 12.25 -13.67 3.98
N ILE A 50 12.43 -14.75 4.73
CA ILE A 50 11.74 -16.04 4.49
C ILE A 50 10.22 -15.83 4.51
N GLN A 51 9.70 -15.13 5.51
CA GLN A 51 8.27 -14.84 5.59
C GLN A 51 7.78 -14.04 4.38
N GLY A 52 8.54 -13.02 3.95
CA GLY A 52 8.25 -12.25 2.74
C GLY A 52 8.18 -13.14 1.50
N LYS A 53 9.20 -13.96 1.26
CA LYS A 53 9.26 -14.84 0.08
C LYS A 53 8.18 -15.90 0.06
N LYS A 54 7.78 -16.44 1.22
CA LYS A 54 6.63 -17.33 1.32
C LYS A 54 5.32 -16.62 0.96
N ALA A 55 5.15 -15.35 1.34
CA ALA A 55 3.97 -14.57 0.97
C ALA A 55 3.94 -14.31 -0.55
N GLU A 56 5.08 -13.92 -1.14
CA GLU A 56 5.20 -13.75 -2.59
C GLU A 56 4.87 -15.04 -3.36
N LEU A 57 5.39 -16.19 -2.94
CA LEU A 57 5.10 -17.47 -3.59
C LEU A 57 3.61 -17.83 -3.54
N VAL A 58 2.96 -17.60 -2.41
CA VAL A 58 1.50 -17.82 -2.26
C VAL A 58 0.73 -16.88 -3.17
N PHE A 59 1.15 -15.61 -3.23
CA PHE A 59 0.55 -14.61 -4.09
C PHE A 59 0.67 -14.98 -5.57
N GLU A 60 1.89 -15.31 -6.02
CA GLU A 60 2.20 -15.71 -7.39
C GLU A 60 1.32 -16.89 -7.84
N ARG A 61 1.30 -17.96 -7.03
CA ARG A 61 0.48 -19.14 -7.32
C ARG A 61 -1.01 -18.82 -7.36
N TYR A 62 -1.51 -18.02 -6.43
CA TYR A 62 -2.92 -17.64 -6.42
C TYR A 62 -3.30 -16.88 -7.70
N ILE A 63 -2.56 -15.82 -8.03
CA ILE A 63 -2.80 -14.99 -9.21
C ILE A 63 -2.71 -15.83 -10.50
N ALA A 64 -1.69 -16.69 -10.61
CA ALA A 64 -1.49 -17.56 -11.76
C ALA A 64 -2.53 -18.70 -11.87
N GLU A 65 -3.20 -19.09 -10.79
CA GLU A 65 -4.24 -20.13 -10.83
C GLU A 65 -5.66 -19.53 -11.00
N HIS A 66 -5.93 -18.33 -10.49
CA HIS A 66 -7.31 -17.83 -10.29
C HIS A 66 -7.67 -16.53 -11.02
N THR A 67 -6.72 -15.89 -11.71
CA THR A 67 -6.95 -14.56 -12.33
C THR A 67 -6.47 -14.51 -13.78
N GLY A 68 -6.93 -13.53 -14.56
CA GLY A 68 -6.41 -13.21 -15.90
C GLY A 68 -4.98 -12.68 -15.94
N HIS A 69 -4.27 -12.69 -14.81
CA HIS A 69 -3.03 -11.96 -14.57
C HIS A 69 -1.90 -12.90 -14.14
N ARG A 70 -0.70 -12.33 -14.01
CA ARG A 70 0.47 -12.95 -13.38
C ARG A 70 1.21 -11.94 -12.53
N TYR A 71 1.87 -12.44 -11.50
CA TYR A 71 2.82 -11.69 -10.69
C TYR A 71 4.24 -11.97 -11.22
N LEU A 72 5.06 -10.93 -11.27
CA LEU A 72 6.50 -11.04 -11.55
C LEU A 72 7.25 -10.36 -10.40
N SER A 73 8.03 -11.13 -9.62
CA SER A 73 8.79 -10.57 -8.50
C SER A 73 9.86 -9.61 -9.04
N TYR A 74 10.10 -8.50 -8.34
CA TYR A 74 11.21 -7.60 -8.68
C TYR A 74 12.56 -8.32 -8.58
N ASP A 75 12.68 -9.26 -7.65
CA ASP A 75 13.92 -10.02 -7.45
C ASP A 75 14.28 -10.94 -8.62
N ASP A 76 13.31 -11.29 -9.47
CA ASP A 76 13.53 -12.15 -10.66
C ASP A 76 14.17 -11.39 -11.83
N PHE A 77 14.02 -10.06 -11.89
CA PHE A 77 14.48 -9.27 -13.04
C PHE A 77 15.39 -8.11 -12.68
N ARG A 78 15.60 -7.81 -11.40
CA ARG A 78 16.50 -6.75 -10.97
C ARG A 78 17.94 -7.01 -11.43
N SER A 79 18.61 -5.95 -11.88
CA SER A 79 19.99 -6.03 -12.41
C SER A 79 21.04 -5.40 -11.50
N ASP A 80 20.67 -4.98 -10.29
CA ASP A 80 21.54 -4.28 -9.33
C ASP A 80 22.24 -5.23 -8.34
N GLY A 81 22.11 -6.55 -8.52
CA GLY A 81 22.75 -7.54 -7.66
C GLY A 81 22.34 -7.43 -6.19
N PHE A 82 21.09 -7.03 -5.92
CA PHE A 82 20.52 -6.86 -4.57
C PHE A 82 21.09 -5.67 -3.77
N GLN A 83 21.87 -4.78 -4.40
CA GLN A 83 22.57 -3.70 -3.71
C GLN A 83 21.68 -2.51 -3.33
N LYS A 84 20.61 -2.25 -4.10
CA LYS A 84 19.65 -1.17 -3.83
C LYS A 84 18.39 -1.71 -3.16
N HIS A 85 17.67 -0.82 -2.48
CA HIS A 85 16.33 -1.14 -1.99
C HIS A 85 15.37 -1.37 -3.15
N ALA A 86 14.50 -2.36 -3.02
CA ALA A 86 13.45 -2.60 -3.99
C ALA A 86 12.45 -1.42 -3.96
N PRO A 87 12.09 -0.82 -5.12
CA PRO A 87 11.10 0.25 -5.20
C PRO A 87 9.65 -0.22 -5.00
N PHE A 88 9.42 -1.52 -5.15
CA PHE A 88 8.18 -2.28 -4.99
C PHE A 88 8.54 -3.78 -4.95
N ASP A 89 7.63 -4.64 -4.51
CA ASP A 89 7.88 -6.07 -4.38
C ASP A 89 7.75 -6.83 -5.72
N GLY A 90 6.82 -6.40 -6.59
CA GLY A 90 6.74 -6.94 -7.94
C GLY A 90 5.76 -6.23 -8.87
N LEU A 91 5.50 -6.83 -10.02
CA LEU A 91 4.59 -6.32 -11.05
C LEU A 91 3.38 -7.25 -11.19
N LEU A 92 2.19 -6.67 -11.33
CA LEU A 92 0.98 -7.34 -11.78
C LEU A 92 0.78 -7.04 -13.27
N ILE A 93 0.74 -8.11 -14.09
CA ILE A 93 0.75 -8.02 -15.55
C ILE A 93 -0.36 -8.91 -16.12
N GLY A 94 -1.12 -8.42 -17.11
CA GLY A 94 -2.09 -9.23 -17.85
C GLY A 94 -1.41 -10.38 -18.60
N ARG A 95 -2.01 -11.58 -18.63
CA ARG A 95 -1.40 -12.76 -19.28
C ARG A 95 -1.17 -12.59 -20.78
N ASP A 96 -1.96 -11.75 -21.41
CA ASP A 96 -1.91 -11.41 -22.83
C ASP A 96 -0.94 -10.26 -23.15
N THR A 97 -0.29 -9.68 -22.14
CA THR A 97 0.72 -8.62 -22.34
C THR A 97 1.83 -9.13 -23.26
N ARG A 98 2.08 -8.37 -24.34
CA ARG A 98 3.12 -8.70 -25.32
C ARG A 98 4.49 -8.74 -24.64
N ARG A 99 5.28 -9.78 -24.91
CA ARG A 99 6.64 -9.97 -24.36
C ARG A 99 7.57 -8.77 -24.59
N GLU A 100 7.42 -8.09 -25.73
CA GLU A 100 8.20 -6.88 -26.04
C GLU A 100 7.90 -5.74 -25.08
N VAL A 101 6.60 -5.51 -24.77
CA VAL A 101 6.14 -4.47 -23.84
C VAL A 101 6.67 -4.74 -22.43
N GLU A 102 6.59 -5.98 -21.97
CA GLU A 102 7.17 -6.41 -20.70
C GLU A 102 8.68 -6.18 -20.65
N ARG A 103 9.43 -6.66 -21.66
CA ARG A 103 10.89 -6.54 -21.70
C ARG A 103 11.34 -5.07 -21.69
N GLU A 104 10.67 -4.22 -22.47
CA GLU A 104 10.93 -2.77 -22.48
C GLU A 104 10.67 -2.13 -21.11
N SER A 105 9.59 -2.52 -20.44
CA SER A 105 9.24 -2.02 -19.11
C SER A 105 10.25 -2.45 -18.06
N ILE A 106 10.67 -3.72 -18.05
CA ILE A 106 11.74 -4.23 -17.18
C ILE A 106 13.05 -3.48 -17.43
N HIS A 107 13.42 -3.27 -18.69
CA HIS A 107 14.63 -2.53 -19.04
C HIS A 107 14.57 -1.07 -18.55
N ALA A 108 13.42 -0.41 -18.69
CA ALA A 108 13.23 0.96 -18.21
C ALA A 108 13.33 1.05 -16.68
N ILE A 109 12.73 0.10 -15.95
CA ILE A 109 12.82 0.00 -14.48
C ILE A 109 14.28 -0.14 -14.04
N ASN A 110 14.99 -1.13 -14.58
CA ASN A 110 16.39 -1.38 -14.22
C ASN A 110 17.30 -0.19 -14.57
N ARG A 111 17.03 0.49 -15.68
CA ARG A 111 17.78 1.70 -16.06
C ARG A 111 17.59 2.82 -15.06
N GLU A 112 16.35 3.18 -14.71
CA GLU A 112 16.11 4.25 -13.72
C GLU A 112 16.66 3.89 -12.34
N ILE A 113 16.55 2.62 -11.93
CA ILE A 113 17.13 2.17 -10.66
C ILE A 113 18.66 2.26 -10.71
N ALA A 114 19.31 1.91 -11.82
CA ALA A 114 20.76 2.03 -11.96
C ALA A 114 21.22 3.50 -11.93
N GLU A 115 20.53 4.38 -12.66
CA GLU A 115 20.82 5.81 -12.78
C GLU A 115 20.44 6.62 -11.53
N GLY A 116 19.46 6.14 -10.76
CA GLY A 116 18.96 6.79 -9.56
C GLY A 116 19.93 6.75 -8.37
N SER A 117 19.56 7.47 -7.30
CA SER A 117 20.30 7.55 -6.03
C SER A 117 20.54 6.17 -5.38
N GLU A 118 21.22 6.14 -4.22
CA GLU A 118 21.41 4.89 -3.44
C GLU A 118 20.08 4.21 -3.05
N VAL A 119 18.97 4.94 -3.02
CA VAL A 119 17.65 4.41 -2.72
C VAL A 119 16.99 4.05 -4.05
N GLY A 120 16.88 2.76 -4.38
CA GLY A 120 16.28 2.29 -5.61
C GLY A 120 14.82 2.73 -5.72
N THR A 121 14.56 3.80 -6.46
CA THR A 121 13.23 4.36 -6.73
C THR A 121 13.02 4.47 -8.23
N ILE A 122 11.76 4.44 -8.65
CA ILE A 122 11.36 4.77 -10.03
C ILE A 122 10.56 6.07 -10.04
N SER A 123 10.68 6.83 -11.12
CA SER A 123 10.04 8.13 -11.26
C SER A 123 8.52 8.03 -11.43
N PRO A 124 7.77 9.10 -11.07
CA PRO A 124 6.38 9.28 -11.47
C PRO A 124 6.12 9.05 -12.97
N ASP A 125 7.03 9.51 -13.82
CA ASP A 125 6.94 9.38 -15.27
C ASP A 125 7.06 7.92 -15.73
N LEU A 126 7.94 7.13 -15.12
CA LEU A 126 8.03 5.71 -15.43
C LEU A 126 6.80 4.96 -14.91
N ARG A 127 6.34 5.25 -13.68
CA ARG A 127 5.09 4.67 -13.15
C ARG A 127 3.92 4.94 -14.10
N LYS A 128 3.83 6.15 -14.66
CA LYS A 128 2.85 6.49 -15.71
C LYS A 128 2.97 5.61 -16.94
N LYS A 129 4.16 5.48 -17.51
CA LYS A 129 4.39 4.65 -18.69
C LYS A 129 4.05 3.17 -18.44
N LEU A 130 4.25 2.67 -17.23
CA LEU A 130 3.86 1.32 -16.84
C LEU A 130 2.33 1.18 -16.79
N GLU A 131 1.63 2.11 -16.15
CA GLU A 131 0.17 2.16 -16.09
C GLU A 131 -0.45 2.22 -17.49
N ASP A 132 0.07 3.07 -18.38
CA ASP A 132 -0.37 3.19 -19.78
C ASP A 132 -0.18 1.89 -20.58
N LYS A 133 0.70 1.01 -20.12
CA LYS A 133 0.97 -0.33 -20.69
C LYS A 133 0.19 -1.46 -20.00
N GLY A 134 -0.65 -1.15 -19.01
CA GLY A 134 -1.38 -2.15 -18.21
C GLY A 134 -0.48 -2.95 -17.27
N ILE A 135 0.67 -2.38 -16.86
CA ILE A 135 1.62 -2.98 -15.92
C ILE A 135 1.57 -2.20 -14.62
N PHE A 136 1.26 -2.88 -13.52
CA PHE A 136 1.01 -2.22 -12.24
C PHE A 136 2.00 -2.69 -11.18
N THR A 137 2.61 -1.75 -10.44
CA THR A 137 3.52 -2.10 -9.35
C THR A 137 2.74 -2.53 -8.11
N LEU A 138 3.19 -3.56 -7.42
CA LEU A 138 2.57 -4.12 -6.23
C LEU A 138 3.52 -4.06 -5.03
N GLU A 139 2.96 -3.69 -3.88
CA GLU A 139 3.61 -3.83 -2.57
C GLU A 139 2.93 -4.94 -1.76
N ILE A 140 3.72 -5.86 -1.22
CA ILE A 140 3.32 -6.97 -0.37
C ILE A 140 3.90 -6.77 1.03
N LYS A 141 3.03 -6.64 2.04
CA LYS A 141 3.45 -6.67 3.45
C LYS A 141 3.06 -7.98 4.10
N SER A 142 3.92 -8.53 4.96
CA SER A 142 3.62 -9.74 5.73
C SER A 142 3.75 -9.50 7.23
N SER A 143 2.96 -10.21 8.03
CA SER A 143 3.00 -10.12 9.49
C SER A 143 2.57 -11.46 10.11
N SER A 144 3.09 -11.80 11.28
CA SER A 144 2.51 -12.89 12.09
C SER A 144 1.20 -12.43 12.73
N LEU A 145 0.25 -13.35 12.90
CA LEU A 145 -0.92 -13.11 13.75
C LEU A 145 -0.51 -12.81 15.18
N LYS A 146 -1.26 -11.92 15.83
CA LYS A 146 -1.09 -11.53 17.24
C LYS A 146 -2.25 -12.07 18.08
N ASN A 147 -2.10 -12.02 19.40
CA ASN A 147 -3.10 -12.55 20.35
C ASN A 147 -4.53 -12.06 20.07
N ARG A 148 -4.69 -10.77 19.76
CA ARG A 148 -5.99 -10.16 19.44
C ARG A 148 -6.67 -10.75 18.20
N ASP A 149 -5.87 -11.30 17.27
CA ASP A 149 -6.39 -11.87 16.02
C ASP A 149 -7.05 -13.25 16.27
N TYR A 150 -6.76 -13.87 17.43
CA TYR A 150 -7.37 -15.13 17.88
C TYR A 150 -8.57 -14.93 18.83
N GLU A 151 -9.02 -13.70 19.07
CA GLU A 151 -10.20 -13.44 19.92
C GLU A 151 -11.43 -14.18 19.38
N GLY A 152 -12.08 -14.99 20.23
CA GLY A 152 -13.25 -15.80 19.84
C GLY A 152 -12.91 -17.05 19.00
N VAL A 153 -11.62 -17.35 18.79
CA VAL A 153 -11.17 -18.52 18.03
C VAL A 153 -10.76 -19.62 19.01
N ASP A 154 -11.29 -20.82 18.85
CA ASP A 154 -10.87 -21.96 19.65
C ASP A 154 -9.40 -22.35 19.37
N ASN A 155 -8.77 -23.06 20.31
CA ASN A 155 -7.42 -23.59 20.10
C ASN A 155 -7.47 -25.03 19.55
N ALA A 156 -8.39 -25.31 18.61
CA ALA A 156 -8.49 -26.62 17.99
C ALA A 156 -7.17 -27.02 17.29
N VAL A 157 -6.90 -28.33 17.20
CA VAL A 157 -5.70 -28.87 16.55
C VAL A 157 -5.58 -28.39 15.10
N ARG A 158 -6.72 -28.26 14.41
CA ARG A 158 -6.85 -27.72 13.06
C ARG A 158 -7.89 -26.60 13.07
N ARG A 159 -7.65 -25.51 12.32
CA ARG A 159 -8.68 -24.47 12.14
C ARG A 159 -9.84 -25.02 11.33
N THR A 160 -11.05 -24.84 11.84
CA THR A 160 -12.28 -25.02 11.06
C THR A 160 -12.51 -23.82 10.14
N ARG A 161 -13.50 -23.92 9.25
CA ARG A 161 -13.89 -22.81 8.39
C ARG A 161 -14.37 -21.61 9.23
N GLU A 162 -15.13 -21.87 10.28
CA GLU A 162 -15.65 -20.86 11.21
C GLU A 162 -14.51 -20.16 11.96
N ALA A 163 -13.53 -20.93 12.46
CA ALA A 163 -12.34 -20.38 13.11
C ALA A 163 -11.54 -19.47 12.17
N CYS A 164 -11.37 -19.89 10.91
CA CYS A 164 -10.72 -19.07 9.90
C CYS A 164 -11.51 -17.80 9.58
N GLY A 165 -12.85 -17.88 9.47
CA GLY A 165 -13.71 -16.70 9.28
C GLY A 165 -13.61 -15.70 10.43
N GLN A 166 -13.59 -16.19 11.67
CA GLN A 166 -13.39 -15.32 12.84
C GLN A 166 -12.02 -14.62 12.84
N ILE A 167 -10.95 -15.32 12.41
CA ILE A 167 -9.62 -14.69 12.23
C ILE A 167 -9.70 -13.61 11.15
N VAL A 168 -10.31 -13.89 9.99
CA VAL A 168 -10.49 -12.91 8.91
C VAL A 168 -11.23 -11.67 9.43
N HIS A 169 -12.31 -11.85 10.17
CA HIS A 169 -13.04 -10.74 10.79
C HIS A 169 -12.17 -9.95 11.79
N ASN A 170 -11.39 -10.63 12.65
CA ASN A 170 -10.50 -9.93 13.59
C ASN A 170 -9.40 -9.14 12.86
N LEU A 171 -8.94 -9.63 11.70
CA LEU A 171 -7.94 -8.95 10.89
C LEU A 171 -8.42 -7.60 10.33
N GLU A 172 -9.73 -7.40 10.17
CA GLU A 172 -10.33 -6.15 9.67
C GLU A 172 -10.01 -4.93 10.55
N ARG A 173 -9.56 -5.16 11.78
CA ARG A 173 -9.09 -4.14 12.74
C ARG A 173 -7.67 -3.63 12.45
N TRP A 174 -6.98 -4.19 11.46
CA TRP A 174 -5.69 -3.70 10.99
C TRP A 174 -5.85 -2.72 9.83
N ASP A 175 -4.75 -2.06 9.48
CA ASP A 175 -4.66 -1.15 8.34
C ASP A 175 -3.63 -1.66 7.32
N PHE A 176 -3.85 -1.33 6.06
CA PHE A 176 -2.78 -1.15 5.08
C PHE A 176 -2.02 0.13 5.38
N PHE A 177 -0.78 0.22 4.90
CA PHE A 177 0.03 1.41 5.13
C PHE A 177 1.04 1.67 4.02
N VAL A 178 1.32 2.95 3.78
CA VAL A 178 2.39 3.44 2.90
C VAL A 178 3.10 4.62 3.55
N TYR A 179 4.42 4.72 3.34
CA TYR A 179 5.19 5.85 3.84
C TYR A 179 4.84 7.12 3.06
N PRO A 180 4.70 8.28 3.73
CA PRO A 180 4.63 9.56 3.04
C PRO A 180 5.92 9.83 2.27
N HIS A 181 5.80 10.44 1.10
CA HIS A 181 6.92 10.72 0.20
C HIS A 181 7.95 11.65 0.86
N TYR A 182 7.50 12.79 1.40
CA TYR A 182 8.37 13.84 1.92
C TYR A 182 8.91 13.59 3.34
N LEU A 183 8.22 12.80 4.18
CA LEU A 183 8.65 12.58 5.55
C LEU A 183 8.24 11.21 6.07
N ARG A 184 9.23 10.37 6.34
CA ARG A 184 9.02 8.99 6.81
C ARG A 184 9.12 8.81 8.31
N THR A 185 9.78 9.73 9.02
CA THR A 185 9.99 9.64 10.47
C THR A 185 9.92 11.02 11.12
N SER A 186 9.14 11.18 12.19
CA SER A 186 9.06 12.43 12.96
C SER A 186 8.52 12.21 14.36
N ALA A 187 9.01 12.99 15.33
CA ALA A 187 8.41 13.08 16.66
C ALA A 187 7.17 13.99 16.66
N GLU A 188 7.13 14.95 15.75
CA GLU A 188 6.30 16.15 15.83
C GLU A 188 5.02 16.02 14.99
N VAL A 189 5.12 15.36 13.84
CA VAL A 189 3.99 15.12 12.95
C VAL A 189 3.10 14.03 13.55
N LYS A 190 1.90 14.37 14.01
CA LYS A 190 0.97 13.41 14.64
C LYS A 190 -0.19 12.99 13.76
N ASN A 191 -0.50 13.78 12.74
CA ASN A 191 -1.64 13.55 11.87
C ASN A 191 -1.40 14.15 10.47
N PHE A 192 -2.39 14.04 9.60
CA PHE A 192 -2.31 14.54 8.23
C PHE A 192 -2.16 16.07 8.17
N TYR A 193 -2.80 16.83 9.06
CA TYR A 193 -2.64 18.28 9.14
C TYR A 193 -1.19 18.67 9.41
N ASP A 194 -0.57 18.04 10.41
CA ASP A 194 0.82 18.32 10.78
C ASP A 194 1.79 18.02 9.64
N TYR A 195 1.52 16.93 8.92
CA TYR A 195 2.28 16.56 7.74
C TYR A 195 2.18 17.61 6.63
N THR A 196 0.97 18.12 6.37
CA THR A 196 0.76 19.15 5.36
C THR A 196 1.45 20.47 5.72
N GLU A 197 1.50 20.85 7.00
CA GLU A 197 2.21 22.04 7.44
C GLU A 197 3.74 21.83 7.40
N TYR A 198 4.23 20.62 7.68
CA TYR A 198 5.63 20.25 7.48
C TYR A 198 6.03 20.45 6.01
N VAL A 199 5.31 19.81 5.07
CA VAL A 199 5.61 19.91 3.64
C VAL A 199 5.55 21.36 3.17
N ARG A 200 4.51 22.12 3.58
CA ARG A 200 4.39 23.54 3.23
C ARG A 200 5.57 24.39 3.72
N THR A 201 6.19 24.01 4.82
CA THR A 201 7.28 24.78 5.44
C THR A 201 8.63 24.46 4.82
N TYR A 202 8.86 23.19 4.49
CA TYR A 202 10.20 22.69 4.14
C TYR A 202 10.38 22.31 2.67
N GLU A 203 9.30 22.11 1.92
CA GLU A 203 9.36 21.74 0.52
C GLU A 203 9.09 22.95 -0.39
N GLU A 204 10.01 23.18 -1.32
CA GLU A 204 9.89 24.23 -2.32
C GLU A 204 8.94 23.81 -3.47
N GLY A 205 8.43 24.78 -4.24
CA GLY A 205 7.65 24.51 -5.46
C GLY A 205 6.14 24.38 -5.26
N PHE A 206 5.64 24.29 -4.03
CA PHE A 206 4.20 24.30 -3.80
C PHE A 206 3.59 25.73 -3.86
N PRO A 207 2.39 25.88 -4.46
CA PRO A 207 1.74 27.18 -4.61
C PRO A 207 1.13 27.68 -3.30
N GLN A 208 0.89 28.99 -3.25
CA GLN A 208 0.10 29.62 -2.19
C GLN A 208 -1.38 29.19 -2.25
N GLY A 209 -2.03 29.17 -1.08
CA GLY A 209 -3.43 28.80 -0.91
C GLY A 209 -3.65 27.34 -0.53
N ASN A 210 -4.62 27.08 0.35
CA ASN A 210 -4.83 25.73 0.92
C ASN A 210 -5.27 24.71 -0.12
N GLU A 211 -6.31 25.03 -0.90
CA GLU A 211 -6.94 24.08 -1.81
C GLU A 211 -5.99 23.61 -2.91
N ARG A 212 -5.30 24.54 -3.57
CA ARG A 212 -4.34 24.23 -4.63
C ARG A 212 -3.11 23.49 -4.09
N PHE A 213 -2.60 23.88 -2.93
CA PHE A 213 -1.52 23.17 -2.23
C PHE A 213 -1.90 21.72 -1.96
N LEU A 214 -3.05 21.49 -1.31
CA LEU A 214 -3.49 20.15 -0.91
C LEU A 214 -3.71 19.25 -2.12
N ARG A 215 -4.33 19.79 -3.19
CA ARG A 215 -4.51 19.05 -4.44
C ARG A 215 -3.20 18.56 -5.03
N LEU A 216 -2.20 19.45 -5.13
CA LEU A 216 -0.90 19.08 -5.71
C LEU A 216 -0.12 18.12 -4.80
N LEU A 217 -0.20 18.31 -3.47
CA LEU A 217 0.42 17.39 -2.52
C LEU A 217 -0.14 15.97 -2.68
N MET A 218 -1.46 15.83 -2.81
CA MET A 218 -2.10 14.52 -2.97
C MET A 218 -1.79 13.87 -4.31
N ILE A 219 -1.71 14.64 -5.40
CA ILE A 219 -1.27 14.12 -6.70
C ILE A 219 0.17 13.60 -6.60
N ASP A 220 1.06 14.38 -6.00
CA ASP A 220 2.48 14.01 -5.92
C ASP A 220 2.72 12.79 -5.04
N GLU A 221 2.06 12.70 -3.88
CA GLU A 221 2.07 11.50 -3.02
C GLU A 221 1.52 10.26 -3.75
N TYR A 222 0.42 10.43 -4.48
CA TYR A 222 -0.18 9.39 -5.31
C TYR A 222 0.76 8.90 -6.42
N GLU A 223 1.48 9.81 -7.06
CA GLU A 223 2.38 9.49 -8.16
C GLU A 223 3.62 8.72 -7.71
N HIS A 224 4.07 8.93 -6.46
CA HIS A 224 5.21 8.21 -5.90
C HIS A 224 4.86 6.84 -5.30
N ALA A 225 3.58 6.56 -5.08
CA ALA A 225 3.09 5.31 -4.50
C ALA A 225 3.01 4.16 -5.52
N SER A 226 3.10 2.92 -5.03
CA SER A 226 2.81 1.70 -5.79
C SER A 226 1.34 1.63 -6.16
N ASN A 227 0.99 1.04 -7.31
CA ASN A 227 -0.40 0.95 -7.75
C ASN A 227 -1.29 0.15 -6.79
N LEU A 228 -0.82 -1.01 -6.34
CA LEU A 228 -1.55 -1.93 -5.48
C LEU A 228 -0.80 -2.20 -4.18
N TYR A 229 -1.56 -2.40 -3.11
CA TYR A 229 -1.04 -2.85 -1.83
C TYR A 229 -1.82 -4.05 -1.34
N THR A 230 -1.10 -5.06 -0.89
CA THR A 230 -1.67 -6.25 -0.25
C THR A 230 -0.95 -6.59 1.05
N ARG A 231 -1.60 -7.40 1.88
CA ARG A 231 -1.04 -7.82 3.15
C ARG A 231 -1.33 -9.29 3.44
N PHE A 232 -0.34 -9.97 3.99
CA PHE A 232 -0.42 -11.37 4.41
C PHE A 232 -0.27 -11.50 5.92
N TYR A 233 -1.01 -12.46 6.48
CA TYR A 233 -0.94 -12.80 7.89
C TYR A 233 -0.63 -14.28 8.10
N PHE A 234 0.36 -14.57 8.95
CA PHE A 234 0.87 -15.93 9.18
C PHE A 234 0.35 -16.46 10.53
N ASP A 235 -0.43 -17.53 10.49
CA ASP A 235 -0.74 -18.39 11.63
C ASP A 235 0.25 -19.56 11.64
N TYR A 236 1.45 -19.32 12.17
CA TYR A 236 2.46 -20.37 12.33
C TYR A 236 2.01 -21.49 13.26
N ALA A 237 1.05 -21.24 14.17
CA ALA A 237 0.58 -22.27 15.08
C ALA A 237 -0.27 -23.33 14.38
N LYS A 238 -0.89 -22.99 13.24
CA LYS A 238 -1.72 -23.91 12.45
C LYS A 238 -1.32 -23.98 10.97
N GLU A 239 -0.13 -23.47 10.65
CA GLU A 239 0.45 -23.45 9.30
C GLU A 239 -0.45 -22.81 8.22
N HIS A 240 -1.25 -21.80 8.59
CA HIS A 240 -2.09 -21.08 7.64
C HIS A 240 -1.54 -19.69 7.32
N ILE A 241 -1.73 -19.27 6.08
CA ILE A 241 -1.46 -17.91 5.61
C ILE A 241 -2.77 -17.31 5.09
N TYR A 242 -3.04 -16.06 5.48
CA TYR A 242 -4.24 -15.32 5.12
C TYR A 242 -3.86 -14.15 4.23
N LEU A 243 -4.52 -14.04 3.08
CA LEU A 243 -4.49 -12.94 2.13
C LEU A 243 -5.88 -12.28 2.14
N PRO A 244 -6.09 -11.23 2.95
CA PRO A 244 -7.43 -10.69 3.11
C PRO A 244 -7.99 -10.04 1.85
N GLY A 245 -7.14 -9.43 1.02
CA GLY A 245 -7.53 -8.63 -0.13
C GLY A 245 -6.48 -7.58 -0.46
N TYR A 246 -6.82 -6.65 -1.35
CA TYR A 246 -5.96 -5.54 -1.75
C TYR A 246 -6.67 -4.19 -1.63
N ILE A 247 -5.86 -3.13 -1.75
CA ILE A 247 -6.33 -1.76 -1.99
C ILE A 247 -5.49 -1.12 -3.09
N LEU A 248 -5.96 -0.01 -3.63
CA LEU A 248 -5.24 0.80 -4.60
C LEU A 248 -4.63 2.03 -3.92
N LYS A 249 -3.58 2.61 -4.52
CA LYS A 249 -2.96 3.83 -3.98
C LYS A 249 -3.96 4.97 -3.74
N GLU A 250 -4.98 5.11 -4.58
CA GLU A 250 -6.01 6.15 -4.40
C GLU A 250 -6.72 6.06 -3.05
N ASP A 251 -6.84 4.86 -2.47
CA ASP A 251 -7.56 4.64 -1.21
C ASP A 251 -6.88 5.35 -0.04
N PHE A 252 -5.53 5.42 -0.04
CA PHE A 252 -4.78 6.17 0.97
C PHE A 252 -4.98 7.68 0.89
N PHE A 253 -5.17 8.21 -0.31
CA PHE A 253 -5.09 9.65 -0.58
C PHE A 253 -6.46 10.29 -0.82
N ARG A 254 -7.53 9.49 -0.96
CA ARG A 254 -8.90 9.98 -1.00
C ARG A 254 -9.30 10.61 0.34
N ASN A 255 -9.10 9.89 1.44
CA ASN A 255 -9.32 10.39 2.81
C ASN A 255 -8.05 10.17 3.67
N PRO A 256 -7.03 11.03 3.50
CA PRO A 256 -5.70 10.78 4.03
C PRO A 256 -5.67 10.80 5.56
N ARG A 257 -5.16 9.70 6.14
CA ARG A 257 -4.93 9.55 7.57
C ARG A 257 -3.48 9.19 7.81
N ILE A 258 -2.73 10.11 8.40
CA ILE A 258 -1.35 9.85 8.85
C ILE A 258 -1.34 9.52 10.32
N MET A 259 -0.62 8.45 10.68
CA MET A 259 -0.35 8.09 12.07
C MET A 259 1.05 7.49 12.22
N HIS A 260 1.53 7.43 13.45
CA HIS A 260 2.68 6.62 13.83
C HIS A 260 2.35 5.14 13.85
N MET A 261 3.29 4.30 13.43
CA MET A 261 3.12 2.86 13.58
C MET A 261 3.28 2.44 15.05
N PRO A 262 2.35 1.65 15.60
CA PRO A 262 2.46 1.18 16.97
C PRO A 262 3.66 0.23 17.12
N GLY A 263 4.63 0.59 17.96
CA GLY A 263 5.79 -0.25 18.29
C GLY A 263 7.00 0.53 18.81
N ILE A 264 7.85 -0.11 19.61
CA ILE A 264 9.03 0.52 20.21
C ILE A 264 10.09 0.84 19.15
N LYS A 265 10.30 -0.05 18.17
CA LYS A 265 11.30 0.13 17.10
C LYS A 265 10.84 1.09 15.98
N SER A 266 9.53 1.28 15.81
CA SER A 266 8.93 2.01 14.68
C SER A 266 8.04 3.18 15.13
N GLY A 267 8.02 3.52 16.41
CA GLY A 267 7.09 4.49 16.99
C GLY A 267 7.22 5.91 16.45
N MET A 268 8.30 6.18 15.71
CA MET A 268 8.58 7.46 15.06
C MET A 268 8.30 7.43 13.56
N ALA A 269 8.07 6.25 12.98
CA ALA A 269 7.77 6.10 11.57
C ALA A 269 6.33 6.51 11.28
N LEU A 270 6.16 7.33 10.23
CA LEU A 270 4.90 7.88 9.78
C LEU A 270 4.36 7.08 8.60
N TYR A 271 3.05 6.89 8.57
CA TYR A 271 2.37 6.17 7.50
C TYR A 271 1.03 6.80 7.18
N TYR A 272 0.67 6.85 5.91
CA TYR A 272 -0.73 6.85 5.51
C TYR A 272 -1.34 5.49 5.85
N MET A 273 -2.52 5.50 6.43
CA MET A 273 -3.22 4.30 6.91
C MET A 273 -4.58 4.17 6.24
N TYR A 274 -4.93 2.96 5.83
CA TYR A 274 -6.24 2.65 5.28
C TYR A 274 -6.75 1.32 5.83
N GLY A 275 -7.99 1.31 6.34
CA GLY A 275 -8.51 0.16 7.09
C GLY A 275 -8.66 -1.10 6.24
N LEU A 276 -8.17 -2.23 6.74
CA LEU A 276 -8.26 -3.52 6.05
C LEU A 276 -9.71 -4.01 5.90
N ARG A 277 -10.61 -3.54 6.75
CA ARG A 277 -12.06 -3.72 6.58
C ARG A 277 -12.61 -3.21 5.24
N ASN A 278 -11.93 -2.24 4.61
CA ASN A 278 -12.34 -1.63 3.34
C ASN A 278 -11.61 -2.25 2.13
N ARG A 279 -10.97 -3.41 2.31
CA ARG A 279 -10.26 -4.12 1.24
C ARG A 279 -11.19 -4.56 0.11
N THR A 280 -10.62 -4.72 -1.08
CA THR A 280 -11.26 -5.45 -2.19
C THR A 280 -10.78 -6.90 -2.18
N PRO A 281 -11.68 -7.90 -2.30
CA PRO A 281 -11.30 -9.31 -2.47
C PRO A 281 -10.47 -9.52 -3.73
N PHE A 282 -9.46 -10.39 -3.67
CA PHE A 282 -8.67 -10.70 -4.88
C PHE A 282 -9.45 -11.46 -5.95
N SER A 283 -10.56 -12.10 -5.60
CA SER A 283 -11.50 -12.69 -6.57
C SER A 283 -12.15 -11.63 -7.49
N ASP A 284 -12.15 -10.36 -7.09
CA ASP A 284 -12.69 -9.26 -7.88
C ASP A 284 -11.64 -8.53 -8.74
N ILE A 285 -10.36 -8.92 -8.64
CA ILE A 285 -9.25 -8.17 -9.28
C ILE A 285 -9.47 -8.00 -10.78
N ASP A 286 -9.91 -9.05 -11.51
CA ASP A 286 -10.13 -9.02 -12.96
C ASP A 286 -11.24 -8.03 -13.39
N ARG A 287 -12.13 -7.65 -12.46
CA ARG A 287 -13.26 -6.76 -12.72
C ARG A 287 -13.03 -5.34 -12.23
N ASP A 288 -11.94 -5.09 -11.50
CA ASP A 288 -11.65 -3.77 -10.93
C ASP A 288 -11.27 -2.76 -12.02
N GLN A 289 -12.27 -1.98 -12.44
CA GLN A 289 -12.13 -0.97 -13.48
C GLN A 289 -11.16 0.14 -13.08
N ARG A 290 -10.88 0.32 -11.79
CA ARG A 290 -9.91 1.32 -11.31
C ARG A 290 -8.48 0.91 -11.69
N ILE A 291 -8.25 -0.35 -12.04
CA ILE A 291 -7.00 -0.88 -12.59
C ILE A 291 -7.10 -1.02 -14.10
N TRP A 292 -8.12 -1.73 -14.62
CA TRP A 292 -8.12 -2.16 -16.03
C TRP A 292 -8.76 -1.16 -17.00
N ALA A 293 -9.57 -0.24 -16.51
CA ALA A 293 -10.03 0.94 -17.25
C ALA A 293 -9.46 2.21 -16.60
N TYR A 294 -8.19 2.13 -16.20
CA TYR A 294 -7.53 3.19 -15.44
C TYR A 294 -7.51 4.50 -16.23
N ASP A 295 -8.15 5.50 -15.63
CA ASP A 295 -8.10 6.90 -16.04
C ASP A 295 -7.47 7.70 -14.90
N ARG A 296 -6.29 8.25 -15.21
CA ARG A 296 -5.47 9.01 -14.28
C ARG A 296 -6.11 10.35 -13.89
N GLU A 297 -6.75 11.05 -14.81
CA GLU A 297 -7.42 12.33 -14.49
C GLU A 297 -8.65 12.08 -13.62
N ALA A 298 -9.40 11.01 -13.92
CA ALA A 298 -10.49 10.57 -13.06
C ALA A 298 -9.98 10.16 -11.66
N ALA A 299 -8.81 9.51 -11.58
CA ALA A 299 -8.18 9.17 -10.30
C ALA A 299 -7.79 10.43 -9.50
N TYR A 300 -7.18 11.43 -10.14
CA TYR A 300 -6.86 12.71 -9.49
C TYR A 300 -8.10 13.42 -8.94
N GLY A 301 -9.23 13.34 -9.65
CA GLY A 301 -10.50 13.87 -9.18
C GLY A 301 -11.04 13.19 -7.91
N ARG A 302 -10.63 11.96 -7.63
CA ARG A 302 -11.03 11.19 -6.43
C ARG A 302 -10.15 11.42 -5.21
N LEU A 303 -8.97 12.03 -5.38
CA LEU A 303 -8.06 12.34 -4.28
C LEU A 303 -8.62 13.44 -3.38
N PHE A 304 -8.07 13.57 -2.18
CA PHE A 304 -8.38 14.69 -1.29
C PHE A 304 -8.05 16.03 -1.98
N ALA A 305 -8.99 16.98 -1.93
CA ALA A 305 -8.93 18.23 -2.69
C ALA A 305 -8.90 18.06 -4.24
N GLY A 306 -9.24 16.88 -4.76
CA GLY A 306 -9.23 16.57 -6.19
C GLY A 306 -10.40 17.13 -6.97
N ARG A 307 -11.59 17.23 -6.34
CA ARG A 307 -12.83 17.76 -6.94
C ARG A 307 -13.36 18.96 -6.16
N GLU A 308 -14.08 19.82 -6.89
CA GLU A 308 -14.84 20.91 -6.26
C GLU A 308 -16.11 20.35 -5.63
N HIS A 309 -16.37 20.75 -4.39
CA HIS A 309 -17.59 20.39 -3.67
C HIS A 309 -18.54 21.58 -3.59
N ARG A 310 -19.85 21.30 -3.60
CA ARG A 310 -20.91 22.31 -3.49
C ARG A 310 -21.64 22.19 -2.17
N CYS A 311 -22.12 23.31 -1.66
CA CYS A 311 -22.90 23.36 -0.44
C CYS A 311 -24.28 22.76 -0.69
N GLY A 312 -24.66 21.70 0.02
CA GLY A 312 -25.98 21.09 -0.09
C GLY A 312 -27.17 22.01 0.28
N ILE A 313 -26.91 23.22 0.79
CA ILE A 313 -27.94 24.20 1.19
C ILE A 313 -28.18 25.25 0.11
N CYS A 314 -27.11 25.88 -0.40
CA CYS A 314 -27.22 27.00 -1.36
C CYS A 314 -26.62 26.70 -2.74
N GLY A 315 -25.96 25.55 -2.93
CA GLY A 315 -25.29 25.18 -4.17
C GLY A 315 -23.95 25.87 -4.43
N ASP A 316 -23.53 26.81 -3.58
CA ASP A 316 -22.26 27.51 -3.73
C ASP A 316 -21.06 26.63 -3.42
N ARG A 317 -19.92 26.99 -4.01
CA ARG A 317 -18.67 26.25 -3.85
C ARG A 317 -18.20 26.25 -2.40
N LEU A 318 -17.90 25.06 -1.90
CA LEU A 318 -17.22 24.87 -0.62
C LEU A 318 -15.72 25.12 -0.79
N ARG A 319 -15.11 25.72 0.24
CA ARG A 319 -13.66 25.97 0.31
C ARG A 319 -13.04 25.15 1.41
N ILE A 320 -11.86 24.59 1.16
CA ILE A 320 -11.10 23.88 2.19
C ILE A 320 -10.41 24.90 3.10
N CYS A 321 -10.78 24.86 4.37
CA CYS A 321 -10.23 25.70 5.42
C CYS A 321 -9.44 24.84 6.41
N LYS A 322 -8.45 25.47 7.06
CA LYS A 322 -7.71 24.85 8.15
C LYS A 322 -8.21 25.31 9.51
N SER A 323 -8.23 24.39 10.47
CA SER A 323 -8.46 24.67 11.88
C SER A 323 -7.15 24.44 12.64
N THR A 324 -6.52 25.51 13.10
CA THR A 324 -5.28 25.43 13.89
C THR A 324 -5.53 24.83 15.26
N GLY A 325 -6.66 25.16 15.89
CA GLY A 325 -7.04 24.64 17.21
C GLY A 325 -7.27 23.13 17.21
N ASN A 326 -8.02 22.62 16.21
CA ASN A 326 -8.29 21.19 16.10
C ASN A 326 -7.23 20.44 15.27
N ARG A 327 -6.23 21.13 14.73
CA ARG A 327 -5.19 20.59 13.83
C ARG A 327 -5.80 19.71 12.74
N GLY A 328 -6.70 20.29 11.95
CA GLY A 328 -7.47 19.56 10.93
C GLY A 328 -8.03 20.45 9.83
N PHE A 329 -8.68 19.83 8.84
CA PHE A 329 -9.31 20.50 7.72
C PHE A 329 -10.83 20.36 7.78
N PHE A 330 -11.53 21.35 7.21
CA PHE A 330 -12.99 21.33 7.07
C PHE A 330 -13.39 22.12 5.82
N TYR A 331 -14.59 21.88 5.33
CA TYR A 331 -15.16 22.66 4.23
C TYR A 331 -15.99 23.82 4.78
N ARG A 332 -15.86 25.02 4.20
CA ARG A 332 -16.68 26.19 4.54
C ARG A 332 -17.46 26.65 3.33
N CYS A 333 -18.76 26.86 3.53
CA CYS A 333 -19.58 27.67 2.63
C CYS A 333 -19.54 29.12 3.13
N TYR A 334 -19.05 30.04 2.33
CA TYR A 334 -19.01 31.46 2.71
C TYR A 334 -20.36 32.15 2.58
N THR A 335 -21.26 31.63 1.73
CA THR A 335 -22.60 32.19 1.54
C THR A 335 -23.55 31.81 2.67
N CYS A 336 -23.50 30.56 3.13
CA CYS A 336 -24.29 30.11 4.30
C CYS A 336 -23.56 30.29 5.63
N GLU A 337 -22.28 30.69 5.60
CA GLU A 337 -21.37 30.77 6.76
C GLU A 337 -21.22 29.47 7.58
N ARG A 338 -21.56 28.33 6.98
CA ARG A 338 -21.51 27.01 7.64
C ARG A 338 -20.22 26.27 7.35
N ASN A 339 -19.79 25.50 8.36
CA ASN A 339 -18.69 24.56 8.27
C ASN A 339 -19.24 23.14 8.11
N PHE A 340 -18.56 22.33 7.32
CA PHE A 340 -18.89 20.94 7.02
C PHE A 340 -17.64 20.10 7.31
N SER A 341 -17.84 18.91 7.88
CA SER A 341 -16.72 17.98 8.08
C SER A 341 -16.28 17.40 6.73
N LEU A 342 -15.09 16.82 6.69
CA LEU A 342 -14.60 16.17 5.47
C LEU A 342 -15.50 14.99 5.09
N GLU A 343 -15.88 14.19 6.08
CA GLU A 343 -16.74 13.02 5.92
C GLU A 343 -18.09 13.39 5.32
N SER A 344 -18.74 14.44 5.85
CA SER A 344 -20.07 14.88 5.39
C SER A 344 -20.10 15.33 3.93
N VAL A 345 -18.95 15.69 3.35
CA VAL A 345 -18.84 16.21 1.97
C VAL A 345 -18.33 15.14 1.00
N MET A 346 -17.73 14.07 1.52
CA MET A 346 -17.13 13.00 0.73
C MET A 346 -18.04 11.77 0.54
N GLU A 347 -19.11 11.66 1.32
CA GLU A 347 -20.17 10.65 1.20
C GLU A 347 -21.24 11.02 0.13
N GLU A 348 -21.19 12.25 -0.41
CA GLU A 348 -21.90 12.70 -1.61
C GLU A 348 -21.03 12.54 -2.87
#